data_AF-A0A8C6Q0X7-F1
#
_entry.id   AF-A0A8C6Q0X7-F1
#
_cell.length_a   1.000
_cell.length_b   1.000
_cell.length_c   1.000
_cell.angle_alpha   90.00
_cell.angle_beta   90.00
_cell.angle_gamma   90.00
#
_symmetry.space_group_name_H-M   'P 1'
#
loop_
_entity.id
_entity.type
_entity.pdbx_description
1 polymer ?
#
loop_
_entity_poly.entity_id
_entity_poly.type
_entity_poly.pdbx_seq_one_letter_code
_entity_poly.pdbx_strand_id
1 'polypeptide(L)'
;MAPTITAASTQDQLVLSHKLRKPLVEKLRRERINSSIEQLKSLLGPEFLKQKPDSKLEKADILEMTVCVLTRLQQQNQKQHQAAADQGFSRCVQEVEHFLSRDQEKTQSQRRLLNHFNKLQDLREADLCPLSSTVQTSTSKDKSPASSAPWRPW
;
A
#
# COMPACT_ATOMS: atom_id res chain seq x y z
N MET A 1 -44.67 -13.82 -56.34
CA MET A 1 -44.11 -14.83 -55.42
C MET A 1 -42.82 -14.24 -54.84
N ALA A 2 -42.89 -13.61 -53.67
CA ALA A 2 -41.72 -13.07 -52.96
C ALA A 2 -41.60 -13.79 -51.61
N PRO A 3 -40.41 -14.22 -51.17
CA PRO A 3 -40.27 -15.05 -49.99
C PRO A 3 -40.31 -14.23 -48.70
N THR A 4 -40.94 -14.85 -47.70
CA THR A 4 -41.18 -14.34 -46.34
C THR A 4 -39.93 -14.48 -45.47
N ILE A 5 -39.35 -13.33 -45.11
CA ILE A 5 -38.63 -12.97 -43.87
C ILE A 5 -38.33 -14.08 -42.85
N THR A 6 -37.08 -14.57 -42.87
CA THR A 6 -36.44 -15.31 -41.77
C THR A 6 -35.86 -14.31 -40.76
N ALA A 7 -36.70 -13.68 -39.93
CA ALA A 7 -36.25 -12.74 -38.90
C ALA A 7 -36.26 -13.32 -37.47
N ALA A 8 -36.91 -14.46 -37.24
CA ALA A 8 -37.12 -15.01 -35.90
C ALA A 8 -35.90 -15.76 -35.32
N SER A 9 -35.00 -16.31 -36.15
CA SER A 9 -33.87 -17.13 -35.68
C SER A 9 -32.74 -16.31 -35.01
N THR A 10 -32.58 -15.04 -35.41
CA THR A 10 -31.43 -14.22 -35.00
C THR A 10 -31.58 -13.64 -33.59
N GLN A 11 -32.81 -13.38 -33.13
CA GLN A 11 -33.06 -12.86 -31.77
C GLN A 11 -32.81 -13.92 -30.69
N ASP A 12 -33.25 -15.16 -30.89
CA ASP A 12 -33.01 -16.25 -29.94
C ASP A 12 -31.52 -16.65 -29.85
N GLN A 13 -30.80 -16.61 -30.97
CA GLN A 13 -29.35 -16.86 -31.00
C GLN A 13 -28.56 -15.78 -30.25
N LEU A 14 -28.96 -14.50 -30.35
CA LEU A 14 -28.34 -13.40 -29.60
C LEU A 14 -28.60 -13.52 -28.09
N VAL A 15 -29.82 -13.87 -27.68
CA VAL A 15 -30.19 -14.07 -26.27
C VAL A 15 -29.47 -15.27 -25.67
N LEU A 16 -29.35 -16.39 -26.39
CA LEU A 16 -28.56 -17.55 -25.96
C LEU A 16 -27.07 -17.22 -25.85
N SER A 17 -26.50 -16.47 -26.81
CA SER A 17 -25.09 -16.07 -26.72
C SER A 17 -24.84 -15.11 -25.54
N HIS A 18 -25.81 -14.25 -25.18
CA HIS A 18 -25.72 -13.38 -24.02
C HIS A 18 -25.85 -14.18 -22.70
N LYS A 19 -26.74 -15.18 -22.67
CA LYS A 19 -26.91 -16.12 -21.55
C LYS A 19 -25.68 -17.01 -21.32
N LEU A 20 -24.88 -17.30 -22.35
CA LEU A 20 -23.65 -18.09 -22.25
C LEU A 20 -22.39 -17.24 -22.02
N ARG A 21 -22.39 -15.97 -22.46
CA ARG A 21 -21.29 -15.03 -22.19
C ARG A 21 -21.12 -14.71 -20.71
N LYS A 22 -22.20 -14.46 -19.96
CA LYS A 22 -22.09 -14.16 -18.52
C LYS A 22 -21.43 -15.31 -17.73
N PRO A 23 -21.84 -16.58 -17.90
CA PRO A 23 -21.15 -17.74 -17.30
C PRO A 23 -19.68 -17.86 -17.70
N LEU A 24 -19.34 -17.61 -18.97
CA LEU A 24 -17.96 -17.68 -19.45
C LEU A 24 -17.08 -16.59 -18.81
N VAL A 25 -17.56 -15.35 -18.76
CA VAL A 25 -16.84 -14.23 -18.13
C VAL A 25 -16.63 -14.49 -16.64
N GLU A 26 -17.64 -14.99 -15.94
CA GLU A 26 -17.50 -15.34 -14.52
C GLU A 26 -16.51 -16.50 -14.30
N LYS A 27 -16.49 -17.50 -15.19
CA LYS A 27 -15.49 -18.56 -15.17
C LYS A 27 -14.08 -17.99 -15.28
N LEU A 28 -13.82 -17.13 -16.27
CA LEU A 28 -12.51 -16.47 -16.46
C LEU A 28 -12.14 -15.59 -15.26
N ARG A 29 -13.11 -14.88 -14.66
CA ARG A 29 -12.89 -14.09 -13.44
C ARG A 29 -12.43 -14.98 -12.28
N ARG A 30 -13.10 -16.10 -12.06
CA ARG A 30 -12.76 -17.08 -11.00
C ARG A 30 -11.39 -17.70 -11.24
N GLU A 31 -11.06 -18.06 -12.48
CA GLU A 31 -9.75 -18.58 -12.86
C GLU A 31 -8.65 -17.55 -12.56
N ARG A 32 -8.86 -16.29 -12.92
CA ARG A 32 -7.92 -15.20 -12.58
C ARG A 32 -7.73 -15.05 -11.07
N ILE A 33 -8.81 -15.03 -10.29
CA ILE A 33 -8.73 -14.92 -8.82
C ILE A 33 -7.95 -16.11 -8.24
N ASN A 34 -8.26 -17.32 -8.67
CA ASN A 34 -7.56 -18.52 -8.18
C ASN A 34 -6.08 -18.49 -8.54
N SER A 35 -5.73 -18.09 -9.77
CA SER A 35 -4.33 -17.93 -10.19
C SER A 35 -3.58 -16.93 -9.31
N SER A 36 -4.17 -15.77 -9.01
CA SER A 36 -3.57 -14.79 -8.10
C SER A 36 -3.40 -15.32 -6.68
N ILE A 37 -4.34 -16.12 -6.16
CA ILE A 37 -4.21 -16.73 -4.83
C ILE A 37 -3.06 -17.75 -4.79
N GLU A 38 -2.89 -18.57 -5.83
CA GLU A 38 -1.75 -19.49 -5.92
C GLU A 38 -0.41 -18.76 -6.07
N GLN A 39 -0.39 -17.62 -6.79
CA GLN A 39 0.79 -16.75 -6.85
C GLN A 39 1.15 -16.19 -5.47
N LEU A 40 0.16 -15.71 -4.71
CA LEU A 40 0.38 -15.24 -3.33
C LEU A 40 0.93 -16.35 -2.45
N LYS A 41 0.38 -17.56 -2.53
CA LYS A 41 0.87 -18.73 -1.80
C LYS A 41 2.34 -19.02 -2.09
N SER A 42 2.74 -18.96 -3.37
CA SER A 42 4.14 -19.17 -3.79
C SER A 42 5.07 -18.09 -3.23
N LEU A 43 4.70 -16.81 -3.33
CA LEU A 43 5.48 -15.69 -2.82
C LEU A 43 5.67 -15.74 -1.29
N LEU A 44 4.67 -16.23 -0.56
CA LEU A 44 4.65 -16.33 0.89
C LEU A 44 5.18 -17.67 1.43
N GLY A 45 5.66 -18.57 0.55
CA GLY A 45 6.16 -19.89 0.93
C GLY A 45 7.10 -19.88 2.14
N PRO A 46 8.13 -19.01 2.18
CA PRO A 46 9.04 -18.91 3.33
C PRO A 46 8.36 -18.51 4.64
N GLU A 47 7.39 -17.59 4.58
CA GLU A 47 6.61 -17.13 5.74
C GLU A 47 5.69 -18.22 6.27
N PHE A 48 5.10 -19.04 5.39
CA PHE A 48 4.30 -20.20 5.80
C PHE A 48 5.14 -21.30 6.45
N LEU A 49 6.31 -21.63 5.88
CA LEU A 49 7.20 -22.63 6.45
C LEU A 49 7.67 -22.24 7.87
N LYS A 50 7.85 -20.95 8.14
CA LYS A 50 8.22 -20.46 9.48
C LYS A 50 7.09 -20.60 10.50
N GLN A 51 5.83 -20.46 10.09
CA GLN A 51 4.69 -20.44 11.01
C GLN A 51 4.01 -21.81 11.14
N LYS A 52 3.80 -22.51 10.02
CA LYS A 52 3.06 -23.77 9.93
C LYS A 52 3.63 -24.65 8.81
N PRO A 53 4.73 -25.40 9.05
CA PRO A 53 5.40 -26.22 8.04
C PRO A 53 4.51 -27.31 7.41
N ASP A 54 3.64 -27.92 8.22
CA ASP A 54 2.89 -29.14 7.83
C ASP A 54 1.38 -28.92 7.68
N SER A 55 0.93 -27.66 7.67
CA SER A 55 -0.50 -27.36 7.62
C SER A 55 -0.97 -27.15 6.18
N LYS A 56 -2.12 -27.76 5.85
CA LYS A 56 -2.79 -27.49 4.58
C LYS A 56 -3.25 -26.02 4.57
N LEU A 57 -2.66 -25.21 3.70
CA LEU A 57 -3.00 -23.79 3.58
C LEU A 57 -4.36 -23.62 2.92
N GLU A 58 -5.33 -23.08 3.66
CA GLU A 58 -6.61 -22.69 3.11
C GLU A 58 -6.52 -21.31 2.45
N LYS A 59 -7.50 -20.98 1.61
CA LYS A 59 -7.53 -19.65 0.96
C LYS A 59 -7.60 -18.51 1.97
N ALA A 60 -8.25 -18.72 3.11
CA ALA A 60 -8.32 -17.74 4.18
C ALA A 60 -6.93 -17.50 4.80
N ASP A 61 -6.19 -18.57 5.11
CA ASP A 61 -4.82 -18.46 5.63
C ASP A 61 -3.91 -17.70 4.65
N ILE A 62 -4.03 -17.99 3.34
CA ILE A 62 -3.25 -17.31 2.31
C ILE A 62 -3.49 -15.80 2.34
N LEU A 63 -4.76 -15.39 2.40
CA LEU A 63 -5.13 -13.99 2.40
C LEU A 63 -4.74 -13.29 3.72
N GLU A 64 -4.94 -13.95 4.86
CA GLU A 64 -4.58 -13.41 6.17
C GLU A 64 -3.06 -13.17 6.28
N MET A 65 -2.26 -14.16 5.87
CA MET A 65 -0.81 -14.02 5.83
C MET A 65 -0.38 -12.90 4.88
N THR A 66 -1.02 -12.80 3.71
CA THR A 66 -0.74 -11.72 2.74
C THR A 66 -0.93 -10.35 3.40
N VAL A 67 -2.04 -10.14 4.10
CA VAL A 67 -2.31 -8.88 4.81
C VAL A 67 -1.24 -8.64 5.88
N CYS A 68 -0.93 -9.64 6.71
CA CYS A 68 0.09 -9.53 7.74
C CYS A 68 1.45 -9.09 7.17
N VAL A 69 1.88 -9.70 6.07
CA VAL A 69 3.16 -9.38 5.41
C VAL A 69 3.13 -7.97 4.81
N LEU A 70 2.07 -7.59 4.10
CA LEU A 70 1.96 -6.26 3.50
C LEU A 70 1.95 -5.16 4.56
N THR A 71 1.21 -5.35 5.65
CA THR A 71 1.19 -4.42 6.78
C THR A 71 2.57 -4.28 7.40
N ARG A 72 3.30 -5.39 7.57
CA ARG A 72 4.67 -5.37 8.10
C ARG A 72 5.64 -4.65 7.16
N LEU A 73 5.58 -4.92 5.86
CA LEU A 73 6.43 -4.27 4.86
C LEU A 73 6.19 -2.75 4.82
N GLN A 74 4.92 -2.32 4.89
CA GLN A 74 4.57 -0.91 4.93
C GLN A 74 5.15 -0.22 6.18
N GLN A 75 5.03 -0.85 7.35
CA GLN A 75 5.60 -0.31 8.59
C GLN A 75 7.14 -0.25 8.54
N GLN A 76 7.78 -1.29 8.01
CA GLN A 76 9.23 -1.31 7.87
C GLN A 76 9.71 -0.21 6.93
N ASN A 77 9.04 -0.02 5.79
CA ASN A 77 9.38 1.02 4.83
C ASN A 77 9.21 2.43 5.43
N GLN A 78 8.14 2.66 6.19
CA GLN A 78 7.94 3.92 6.92
C GLN A 78 9.05 4.16 7.95
N LYS A 79 9.41 3.13 8.74
CA LYS A 79 10.51 3.21 9.71
C LYS A 79 11.86 3.47 9.05
N GLN A 80 12.13 2.88 7.88
CA GLN A 80 13.36 3.12 7.13
C GLN A 80 13.45 4.56 6.62
N HIS A 81 12.37 5.10 6.07
CA HIS A 81 12.33 6.51 5.64
C HIS A 81 12.52 7.47 6.82
N GLN A 82 11.86 7.19 7.95
CA GLN A 82 12.01 7.98 9.16
C GLN A 82 13.45 7.94 9.69
N ALA A 83 14.04 6.75 9.80
CA ALA A 83 15.42 6.56 10.24
C ALA A 83 16.44 7.27 9.33
N ALA A 84 16.22 7.26 8.00
CA ALA A 84 17.08 7.99 7.07
C ALA A 84 16.98 9.51 7.26
N ALA A 85 15.77 10.04 7.48
CA ALA A 85 15.55 11.46 7.76
C ALA A 85 16.18 11.87 9.10
N ASP A 86 16.02 11.05 10.14
CA ASP A 86 16.58 11.31 11.47
C ASP A 86 18.11 11.23 11.47
N GLN A 87 18.69 10.28 10.71
CA GLN A 87 20.13 10.22 10.49
C GLN A 87 20.66 11.48 9.78
N GLY A 88 19.94 11.96 8.75
CA GLY A 88 20.31 13.19 8.04
C GLY A 88 20.26 14.42 8.95
N PHE A 89 19.22 14.52 9.78
CA PHE A 89 19.10 15.58 10.77
C PHE A 89 20.22 15.51 11.82
N SER A 90 20.48 14.34 12.40
CA SER A 90 21.55 14.15 13.39
C SER A 90 22.93 14.55 12.84
N ARG A 91 23.26 14.16 11.60
CA ARG A 91 24.50 14.60 10.94
C ARG A 91 24.57 16.12 10.78
N CYS A 92 23.46 16.76 10.39
CA CYS A 92 23.40 18.22 10.26
C CYS A 92 23.65 18.91 11.62
N VAL A 93 23.00 18.43 12.69
CA VAL A 93 23.20 18.97 14.05
C VAL A 93 24.65 18.80 14.50
N GLN A 94 25.24 17.62 14.30
CA GLN A 94 26.64 17.34 14.63
C GLN A 94 27.60 18.28 13.88
N GLU A 95 27.35 18.52 12.59
CA GLU A 95 28.19 19.43 11.79
C GLU A 95 28.08 20.88 12.28
N VAL A 96 26.86 21.33 12.61
CA VAL A 96 26.64 22.67 13.19
C VAL A 96 27.34 22.79 14.54
N GLU A 97 27.23 21.78 15.40
CA GLU A 97 27.90 21.79 16.71
C GLU A 97 29.42 21.82 16.57
N HIS A 98 29.97 21.02 15.66
CA HIS A 98 31.40 20.99 15.36
C HIS A 98 31.89 22.33 14.80
N PHE A 99 31.15 22.94 13.87
CA PHE A 99 31.48 24.27 13.32
C PHE A 99 31.48 25.34 14.41
N LEU A 100 30.44 25.38 15.25
CA LEU A 100 30.31 26.36 16.33
C LEU A 100 31.29 26.14 17.48
N SER A 101 31.88 24.96 17.61
CA SER A 101 32.87 24.67 18.65
C SER A 101 34.29 25.11 18.27
N ARG A 102 34.53 25.46 16.99
CA ARG A 102 35.79 26.07 16.54
C ARG A 102 35.89 27.55 16.94
N ASP A 103 34.78 28.17 17.28
CA ASP A 103 34.70 29.58 17.68
C ASP A 103 35.02 29.72 19.19
N GLN A 104 36.00 30.55 19.53
CA GLN A 104 36.51 30.68 20.91
C GLN A 104 35.52 31.44 21.82
N GLU A 105 34.72 32.34 21.26
CA GLU A 105 33.64 33.06 21.96
C GLU A 105 32.26 32.75 21.36
N LYS A 106 31.51 31.86 22.01
CA LYS A 106 30.15 31.56 21.57
C LYS A 106 29.22 32.74 21.84
N THR A 107 28.72 33.36 20.77
CA THR A 107 27.70 34.40 20.84
C THR A 107 26.41 33.86 21.47
N GLN A 108 25.59 34.76 22.04
CA GLN A 108 24.32 34.38 22.67
C GLN A 108 23.37 33.67 21.67
N SER A 109 23.39 34.06 20.39
CA SER A 109 22.61 33.44 19.32
C SER A 109 23.06 32.00 19.04
N GLN A 110 24.36 31.73 18.98
CA GLN A 110 24.89 30.36 18.81
C GLN A 110 24.48 29.43 19.97
N ARG A 111 24.51 29.92 21.21
CA ARG A 111 24.01 29.16 22.39
C ARG A 111 22.51 28.86 22.30
N ARG A 112 21.69 29.83 21.87
CA ARG A 112 20.24 29.63 21.65
C ARG A 112 19.98 28.61 20.55
N LEU A 113 20.77 28.63 19.48
CA LEU A 113 20.64 27.70 18.36
C LEU A 113 20.93 26.25 18.78
N LEU A 114 22.04 26.00 19.52
CA LEU A 114 22.38 24.68 20.03
C LEU A 114 21.30 24.12 20.97
N ASN A 115 20.79 24.95 21.89
CA ASN A 115 19.68 24.55 22.76
C ASN A 115 18.41 24.18 21.99
N HIS A 116 18.14 24.87 20.88
CA HIS A 116 17.01 24.54 20.02
C HIS A 116 17.18 23.19 19.34
N PHE A 117 18.37 22.88 18.81
CA PHE A 117 18.65 21.57 18.20
C PHE A 117 18.56 20.42 19.21
N ASN A 118 19.11 20.59 20.41
CA ASN A 118 18.99 19.57 21.48
C ASN A 118 17.53 19.32 21.85
N LYS A 119 16.73 20.38 21.95
CA LYS A 119 15.28 20.25 22.23
C LYS A 119 14.52 19.55 21.11
N LEU A 120 14.88 19.80 19.84
CA LEU A 120 14.28 19.10 18.70
C LEU A 120 14.66 17.62 18.66
N GLN A 121 15.85 17.27 19.13
CA GLN A 121 16.31 15.90 19.23
C GLN A 121 15.51 15.13 20.31
N ASP A 122 15.33 15.72 21.50
CA ASP A 122 14.51 15.15 22.57
C ASP A 122 13.04 14.95 22.18
N LEU A 123 12.45 15.92 21.46
CA LEU A 123 11.06 15.82 21.00
C LEU A 123 10.86 14.67 19.99
N ARG A 124 11.84 14.44 19.11
CA ARG A 124 11.78 13.34 18.13
C ARG A 124 11.98 11.97 18.77
N GLU A 125 12.74 11.89 19.85
CA GLU A 125 12.94 10.65 20.62
C GLU A 125 11.73 10.33 21.51
N ALA A 126 10.98 11.35 21.95
CA ALA A 126 9.69 11.22 22.64
C ALA A 126 8.51 10.91 21.70
N ASP A 127 8.57 11.29 20.42
CA ASP A 127 7.55 11.01 19.38
C ASP A 127 7.55 9.54 18.88
N LEU A 128 8.14 8.61 19.63
CA LEU A 128 7.91 7.16 19.46
C LEU A 128 6.44 6.75 19.75
N CYS A 129 5.58 7.69 20.15
CA CYS A 129 4.13 7.54 20.14
C CYS A 129 3.55 8.01 18.79
N PRO A 130 2.84 7.16 18.03
CA PRO A 130 2.35 7.51 16.71
C PRO A 130 1.13 8.43 16.83
N LEU A 131 1.34 9.73 17.03
CA LEU A 131 0.29 10.70 16.79
C LEU A 131 0.16 10.89 15.28
N SER A 132 -0.92 10.30 14.78
CA SER A 132 -1.56 10.56 13.50
C SER A 132 -1.30 11.97 12.99
N SER A 133 -0.45 12.10 11.98
CA SER A 133 -0.67 13.13 10.99
C SER A 133 -1.94 12.72 10.23
N THR A 134 -3.07 13.23 10.72
CA THR A 134 -4.31 13.31 9.96
C THR A 134 -3.98 14.07 8.69
N VAL A 135 -3.70 13.33 7.62
CA VAL A 135 -3.69 13.87 6.27
C VAL A 135 -5.10 14.39 6.05
N GLN A 136 -5.25 15.71 6.15
CA GLN A 136 -6.38 16.41 5.59
C GLN A 136 -6.37 16.09 4.09
N THR A 137 -7.24 15.18 3.68
CA THR A 137 -7.68 15.10 2.30
C THR A 137 -8.45 16.39 2.01
N SER A 138 -7.72 17.43 1.61
CA SER A 138 -8.31 18.50 0.84
C SER A 138 -8.87 17.85 -0.43
N THR A 139 -10.19 17.81 -0.53
CA THR A 139 -10.88 17.40 -1.75
C THR A 139 -10.65 18.46 -2.81
N SER A 140 -9.47 18.43 -3.45
CA SER A 140 -9.26 19.11 -4.71
C SER A 140 -10.01 18.31 -5.77
N LYS A 141 -11.06 18.94 -6.29
CA LYS A 141 -11.89 18.44 -7.39
C LYS A 141 -11.09 18.58 -8.68
N ASP A 142 -10.19 17.64 -8.93
CA ASP A 142 -9.56 17.50 -10.24
C ASP A 142 -10.05 16.22 -10.93
N LYS A 143 -10.51 16.41 -12.16
CA LYS A 143 -11.18 15.40 -12.99
C LYS A 143 -10.13 14.44 -13.53
N SER A 144 -10.21 13.17 -13.15
CA SER A 144 -9.73 12.06 -13.98
C SER A 144 -10.65 10.84 -13.79
N PRO A 145 -11.24 10.29 -14.87
CA PRO A 145 -12.25 9.24 -14.76
C PRO A 145 -11.61 7.87 -14.97
N ALA A 146 -11.26 7.17 -13.90
CA ALA A 146 -11.33 5.71 -13.79
C ALA A 146 -10.73 5.26 -12.45
N SER A 147 -11.36 4.27 -11.82
CA SER A 147 -10.88 3.54 -10.63
C SER A 147 -11.33 4.05 -9.25
N SER A 148 -12.62 4.34 -9.10
CA SER A 148 -13.31 4.10 -7.81
C SER A 148 -14.67 3.45 -8.06
N ALA A 149 -14.72 2.47 -8.95
CA ALA A 149 -15.90 1.62 -9.04
C ALA A 149 -15.92 0.74 -7.78
N PRO A 150 -16.90 0.89 -6.86
CA PRO A 150 -17.14 -0.15 -5.86
C PRO A 150 -17.34 -1.45 -6.64
N TRP A 151 -16.68 -2.52 -6.20
CA TRP A 151 -16.77 -3.84 -6.79
C TRP A 151 -18.22 -4.12 -7.21
N ARG A 152 -18.49 -4.11 -8.52
CA ARG A 152 -19.80 -4.46 -9.05
C ARG A 152 -19.83 -5.99 -9.17
N PRO A 153 -20.75 -6.69 -8.51
CA PRO A 153 -21.02 -8.09 -8.84
C PRO A 153 -21.49 -8.15 -10.30
N TRP A 154 -21.00 -9.14 -11.05
CA TRP A 154 -21.42 -9.43 -12.43
C TRP A 154 -22.74 -10.23 -12.45
#